data_AF-X1RQ48-F1
#
_entry.id   AF-X1RQ48-F1
#
_cell.length_a   1.000
_cell.length_b   1.000
_cell.length_c   1.000
_cell.angle_alpha   90.00
_cell.angle_beta   90.00
_cell.angle_gamma   90.00
#
_symmetry.space_group_name_H-M   'P 1'
#
loop_
_entity.id
_entity.type
_entity.pdbx_description
1 polymer ?
#
loop_
_entity_poly.entity_id
_entity_poly.type
_entity_poly.pdbx_seq_one_letter_code
_entity_poly.pdbx_strand_id
1 'polypeptide(L)'
;TMGDVTILSNGISDFNTGILVEIVATSGISIHGNSIVGNTCGVNYLGSDVVDATNNWWGAADGPSGVGSGSGDAVSANVDYDPWLTAPWVPTKADILKDNGVPGKGLDKAPGLQKPFNPNSQAGNNAGKK
;
A
#
# COMPACT_ATOMS: atom_id res chain seq x y z
N THR A 1 -15.66 18.45 -11.47
CA THR A 1 -14.26 18.07 -11.20
C THR A 1 -14.25 16.60 -10.89
N MET A 2 -13.47 15.80 -11.63
CA MET A 2 -13.20 14.43 -11.18
C MET A 2 -12.41 14.53 -9.87
N GLY A 3 -12.79 13.73 -8.87
CA GLY A 3 -12.16 13.75 -7.56
C GLY A 3 -10.78 13.10 -7.59
N ASP A 4 -9.97 13.40 -6.57
CA ASP A 4 -8.68 12.77 -6.35
C ASP A 4 -8.83 11.25 -6.26
N VAL A 5 -7.85 10.52 -6.80
CA VAL A 5 -7.79 9.04 -6.73
C VAL A 5 -6.75 8.67 -5.69
N THR A 6 -7.20 8.04 -4.60
CA THR A 6 -6.33 7.55 -3.53
C THR A 6 -6.29 6.03 -3.51
N ILE A 7 -5.07 5.49 -3.56
CA ILE A 7 -4.78 4.06 -3.42
C ILE A 7 -3.94 3.92 -2.15
N LEU A 8 -4.60 3.55 -1.05
CA LEU A 8 -3.99 3.53 0.28
C LEU A 8 -4.16 2.17 0.94
N SER A 9 -3.13 1.70 1.65
CA SER A 9 -3.25 0.58 2.59
C SER A 9 -3.61 -0.78 1.95
N ASN A 10 -3.14 -1.03 0.72
CA ASN A 10 -3.43 -2.27 -0.01
C ASN A 10 -2.23 -3.23 -0.06
N GLY A 11 -2.52 -4.53 -0.17
CA GLY A 11 -1.57 -5.53 -0.67
C GLY A 11 -1.88 -5.83 -2.14
N ILE A 12 -0.94 -5.52 -3.04
CA ILE A 12 -1.08 -5.66 -4.49
C ILE A 12 0.03 -6.59 -4.98
N SER A 13 -0.31 -7.82 -5.34
CA SER A 13 0.70 -8.85 -5.60
C SER A 13 0.37 -9.81 -6.73
N ASP A 14 1.42 -10.39 -7.30
CA ASP A 14 1.38 -11.49 -8.27
C ASP A 14 0.64 -11.18 -9.58
N PHE A 15 0.70 -9.91 -10.04
CA PHE A 15 0.15 -9.48 -11.33
C PHE A 15 1.24 -9.09 -12.34
N ASN A 16 0.91 -9.08 -13.64
CA ASN A 16 1.81 -8.48 -14.63
C ASN A 16 1.94 -6.96 -14.43
N THR A 17 0.84 -6.30 -14.06
CA THR A 17 0.82 -4.88 -13.68
C THR A 17 -0.04 -4.72 -12.45
N GLY A 18 0.52 -4.24 -11.34
CA GLY A 18 -0.20 -4.06 -10.09
C GLY A 18 -1.21 -2.92 -10.16
N ILE A 19 -0.73 -1.74 -10.54
CA ILE A 19 -1.54 -0.53 -10.76
C ILE A 19 -1.24 -0.01 -12.16
N LEU A 20 -2.28 0.04 -13.01
CA LEU A 20 -2.22 0.66 -14.33
C LEU A 20 -2.97 1.99 -14.30
N VAL A 21 -2.31 3.05 -14.76
CA VAL A 21 -2.91 4.38 -14.93
C VAL A 21 -2.82 4.76 -16.41
N GLU A 22 -3.91 4.55 -17.17
CA GLU A 22 -3.95 4.67 -18.65
C GLU A 22 -4.04 6.11 -19.16
N ILE A 23 -5.18 6.81 -19.01
CA ILE A 23 -5.29 8.25 -19.34
C ILE A 23 -6.63 8.81 -18.85
N VAL A 24 -6.59 9.83 -17.99
CA VAL A 24 -7.22 11.16 -18.13
C VAL A 24 -6.82 11.99 -16.93
N ALA A 25 -6.57 13.27 -17.18
CA ALA A 25 -6.15 14.28 -16.22
C ALA A 25 -7.02 14.31 -14.95
N THR A 26 -6.42 13.90 -13.84
CA THR A 26 -6.69 14.50 -12.54
C THR A 26 -5.35 14.72 -11.87
N SER A 27 -4.99 15.97 -11.64
CA SER A 27 -4.15 16.30 -10.48
C SER A 27 -4.69 15.52 -9.28
N GLY A 28 -3.83 14.84 -8.51
CA GLY A 28 -4.25 14.15 -7.29
C GLY A 28 -4.40 12.62 -7.39
N ILE A 29 -3.53 11.94 -8.15
CA ILE A 29 -3.32 10.49 -7.94
C ILE A 29 -2.29 10.32 -6.83
N SER A 30 -2.69 9.66 -5.76
CA SER A 30 -1.90 9.46 -4.54
C SER A 30 -1.91 7.98 -4.19
N ILE A 31 -0.74 7.36 -4.25
CA ILE A 31 -0.52 5.92 -4.05
C ILE A 31 0.43 5.80 -2.87
N HIS A 32 -0.05 5.50 -1.65
CA HIS A 32 0.81 5.44 -0.46
C HIS A 32 0.45 4.30 0.47
N GLY A 33 1.42 3.84 1.27
CA GLY A 33 1.19 2.82 2.28
C GLY A 33 0.71 1.50 1.70
N ASN A 34 1.03 1.21 0.45
CA ASN A 34 0.73 -0.09 -0.16
C ASN A 34 1.94 -1.01 -0.07
N SER A 35 1.69 -2.31 0.01
CA SER A 35 2.66 -3.37 -0.25
C SER A 35 2.46 -3.88 -1.67
N ILE A 36 3.33 -3.44 -2.58
CA ILE A 36 3.35 -3.78 -4.00
C ILE A 36 4.49 -4.78 -4.20
N VAL A 37 4.17 -6.06 -4.38
CA VAL A 37 5.19 -7.12 -4.38
C VAL A 37 4.87 -8.27 -5.31
N GLY A 38 5.85 -8.77 -6.05
CA GLY A 38 5.68 -9.91 -6.94
C GLY A 38 5.01 -9.55 -8.27
N ASN A 39 4.90 -8.26 -8.59
CA ASN A 39 4.42 -7.79 -9.87
C ASN A 39 5.57 -7.59 -10.85
N THR A 40 5.34 -7.79 -12.15
CA THR A 40 6.35 -7.44 -13.16
C THR A 40 6.58 -5.94 -13.21
N CYS A 41 5.50 -5.16 -13.18
CA CYS A 41 5.52 -3.72 -12.94
C CYS A 41 4.52 -3.39 -11.83
N GLY A 42 5.00 -2.80 -10.74
CA GLY A 42 4.18 -2.40 -9.61
C GLY A 42 3.22 -1.26 -9.97
N VAL A 43 3.76 -0.17 -10.52
CA VAL A 43 2.98 0.97 -11.03
C VAL A 43 3.42 1.30 -12.45
N ASN A 44 2.48 1.23 -13.38
CA ASN A 44 2.66 1.66 -14.76
C ASN A 44 1.76 2.85 -15.06
N TYR A 45 2.36 4.01 -15.29
CA TYR A 45 1.68 5.23 -15.69
C TYR A 45 2.01 5.59 -17.14
N LEU A 46 0.97 5.75 -17.96
CA LEU A 46 1.10 6.05 -19.39
C LEU A 46 0.97 7.56 -19.70
N GLY A 47 0.76 8.41 -18.69
CA GLY A 47 0.68 9.86 -18.84
C GLY A 47 2.03 10.58 -18.74
N SER A 48 2.00 11.91 -18.86
CA SER A 48 3.18 12.77 -18.91
C SER A 48 3.47 13.55 -17.62
N ASP A 49 2.49 13.67 -16.73
CA ASP A 49 2.67 14.32 -15.42
C ASP A 49 3.40 13.39 -14.45
N VAL A 50 3.56 13.75 -13.18
CA VAL A 50 4.12 12.84 -12.17
C VAL A 50 3.01 12.37 -11.24
N VAL A 51 2.87 11.05 -11.08
CA VAL A 51 2.02 10.46 -10.02
C VAL A 51 2.83 10.28 -8.76
N ASP A 52 2.25 10.64 -7.62
CA ASP A 52 2.89 10.46 -6.32
C ASP A 52 2.63 9.04 -5.81
N ALA A 53 3.67 8.20 -5.88
CA ALA A 53 3.72 6.83 -5.39
C ALA A 53 4.77 6.65 -4.29
N THR A 54 5.05 7.71 -3.53
CA THR A 54 5.95 7.66 -2.38
C THR A 54 5.34 6.81 -1.26
N ASN A 55 6.18 6.35 -0.34
CA ASN A 55 5.81 5.62 0.86
C ASN A 55 5.09 4.28 0.60
N ASN A 56 5.43 3.60 -0.50
CA ASN A 56 5.04 2.21 -0.75
C ASN A 56 6.21 1.25 -0.50
N TRP A 57 5.88 0.00 -0.18
CA TRP A 57 6.83 -1.12 -0.21
C TRP A 57 6.79 -1.76 -1.59
N TRP A 58 7.96 -1.94 -2.21
CA TRP A 58 8.08 -2.45 -3.58
C TRP A 58 8.56 -3.91 -3.64
N GLY A 59 8.47 -4.66 -2.54
CA GLY A 59 9.03 -6.02 -2.48
C GLY A 59 10.51 -6.09 -2.12
N ALA A 60 11.23 -4.96 -2.12
CA ALA A 60 12.64 -4.90 -1.74
C ALA A 60 13.01 -3.62 -0.99
N ALA A 61 13.96 -3.74 -0.05
CA ALA A 61 14.40 -2.63 0.81
C ALA A 61 15.24 -1.58 0.07
N ASP A 62 15.85 -1.96 -1.04
CA ASP A 62 16.58 -1.06 -1.94
C ASP A 62 15.68 -0.34 -2.96
N GLY A 63 14.35 -0.53 -2.87
CA GLY A 63 13.37 0.21 -3.66
C GLY A 63 12.92 -0.50 -4.94
N PRO A 64 12.10 0.16 -5.77
CA PRO A 64 11.60 -0.41 -7.02
C PRO A 64 12.70 -0.51 -8.09
N SER A 65 12.49 -1.40 -9.05
CA SER A 65 13.30 -1.52 -10.27
C SER A 65 12.69 -0.73 -11.44
N GLY A 66 13.10 -1.03 -12.69
CA GLY A 66 12.61 -0.35 -13.89
C GLY A 66 13.34 0.97 -14.10
N VAL A 67 12.68 2.10 -13.77
CA VAL A 67 13.34 3.41 -13.70
C VAL A 67 14.06 3.61 -12.36
N GLY A 68 13.61 2.88 -11.32
CA GLY A 68 14.31 2.79 -10.04
C GLY A 68 15.53 1.88 -10.10
N SER A 69 16.47 2.11 -9.18
CA SER A 69 17.74 1.37 -9.10
C SER A 69 17.71 0.17 -8.14
N GLY A 70 16.57 -0.11 -7.51
CA GLY A 70 16.40 -1.20 -6.57
C GLY A 70 16.07 -2.54 -7.24
N SER A 71 15.80 -3.54 -6.40
CA SER A 71 15.49 -4.91 -6.84
C SER A 71 14.01 -5.28 -6.73
N GLY A 72 13.17 -4.36 -6.27
CA GLY A 72 11.72 -4.55 -6.11
C GLY A 72 10.95 -4.52 -7.44
N ASP A 73 9.63 -4.59 -7.33
CA ASP A 73 8.68 -4.44 -8.43
C ASP A 73 8.96 -3.15 -9.21
N ALA A 74 8.95 -3.25 -10.54
CA ALA A 74 9.35 -2.14 -11.39
C ALA A 74 8.35 -0.98 -11.34
N VAL A 75 8.83 0.24 -11.57
CA VAL A 75 7.99 1.41 -11.88
C VAL A 75 8.26 1.87 -13.30
N SER A 76 7.25 2.46 -13.95
CA SER A 76 7.43 3.18 -15.22
C SER A 76 8.08 4.55 -15.02
N ALA A 77 8.35 5.26 -16.11
CA ALA A 77 8.60 6.70 -16.04
C ALA A 77 7.40 7.41 -15.39
N ASN A 78 7.63 8.64 -14.91
CA ASN A 78 6.57 9.52 -14.40
C ASN A 78 5.88 9.04 -13.11
N VAL A 79 6.50 8.10 -12.39
CA VAL A 79 6.10 7.66 -11.06
C VAL A 79 7.14 8.18 -10.06
N ASP A 80 6.73 9.04 -9.13
CA ASP A 80 7.58 9.44 -8.00
C ASP A 80 7.45 8.39 -6.90
N TYR A 81 8.54 7.69 -6.59
CA TYR A 81 8.57 6.57 -5.66
C TYR A 81 9.49 6.80 -4.45
N ASP A 82 10.14 7.97 -4.36
CA ASP A 82 11.13 8.29 -3.33
C ASP A 82 10.58 9.37 -2.38
N PRO A 83 10.40 9.10 -1.07
CA PRO A 83 10.88 7.91 -0.34
C PRO A 83 10.03 6.66 -0.57
N TRP A 84 10.65 5.48 -0.42
CA TRP A 84 9.95 4.18 -0.32
C TRP A 84 10.05 3.60 1.09
N LEU A 85 9.18 2.63 1.40
CA LEU A 85 9.26 1.84 2.63
C LEU A 85 10.39 0.81 2.51
N THR A 86 11.12 0.56 3.60
CA THR A 86 12.19 -0.47 3.65
C THR A 86 11.71 -1.80 4.24
N ALA A 87 10.43 -1.91 4.55
CA ALA A 87 9.74 -3.14 4.95
C ALA A 87 8.29 -3.13 4.45
N PRO A 88 7.65 -4.30 4.31
CA PRO A 88 6.25 -4.39 3.94
C PRO A 88 5.35 -3.53 4.81
N TRP A 89 4.41 -2.81 4.19
CA TRP A 89 3.29 -2.24 4.92
C TRP A 89 2.39 -3.36 5.40
N VAL A 90 2.12 -3.39 6.70
CA VAL A 90 1.23 -4.37 7.34
C VAL A 90 0.16 -3.60 8.12
N PRO A 91 -1.13 -3.76 7.80
CA PRO A 91 -2.20 -3.05 8.52
C PRO A 91 -2.19 -3.44 9.98
N THR A 92 -2.47 -2.49 10.87
CA THR A 92 -2.80 -2.85 12.25
C THR A 92 -4.22 -3.41 12.32
N LYS A 93 -4.56 -4.07 13.43
CA LYS A 93 -5.95 -4.50 13.66
C LYS A 93 -6.90 -3.29 13.75
N ALA A 94 -6.42 -2.12 14.19
CA ALA A 94 -7.21 -0.89 14.20
C ALA A 94 -7.51 -0.40 12.78
N ASP A 95 -6.56 -0.47 11.86
CA ASP A 95 -6.73 -0.02 10.47
C ASP A 95 -7.79 -0.86 9.76
N ILE A 96 -7.70 -2.20 9.88
CA ILE A 96 -8.70 -3.11 9.35
C ILE A 96 -10.10 -2.79 9.90
N LEU A 97 -10.22 -2.50 11.19
CA LEU A 97 -11.51 -2.17 11.79
C LEU A 97 -12.08 -0.85 11.25
N LYS A 98 -11.24 0.18 11.05
CA LYS A 98 -11.66 1.44 10.44
C LYS A 98 -12.11 1.24 8.99
N ASP A 99 -11.36 0.46 8.22
CA ASP A 99 -11.67 0.15 6.82
C ASP A 99 -12.98 -0.63 6.68
N ASN A 100 -13.31 -1.47 7.67
CA ASN A 100 -14.60 -2.17 7.77
C ASN A 100 -15.73 -1.30 8.35
N GLY A 101 -15.51 0.02 8.48
CA GLY A 101 -16.52 0.97 8.93
C GLY A 101 -16.85 0.85 10.42
N VAL A 102 -16.01 0.21 11.24
CA VAL A 102 -16.22 0.13 12.69
C VAL A 102 -15.96 1.51 13.30
N PRO A 103 -17.00 2.19 13.82
CA PRO A 103 -16.79 3.51 14.42
C PRO A 103 -16.22 3.34 15.83
N GLY A 104 -15.19 4.11 16.19
CA GLY A 104 -14.72 4.09 17.57
C GLY A 104 -13.49 4.93 17.86
N LYS A 105 -13.62 5.90 18.78
CA LYS A 105 -12.49 6.68 19.31
C LYS A 105 -11.47 5.84 20.11
N GLY A 106 -11.81 4.59 20.41
CA GLY A 106 -10.96 3.64 21.13
C GLY A 106 -10.00 2.83 20.24
N LEU A 107 -10.18 2.84 18.91
CA LEU A 107 -9.36 2.03 17.99
C LEU A 107 -7.89 2.46 18.04
N ASP A 108 -7.63 3.76 18.01
CA ASP A 108 -6.28 4.34 18.04
C ASP A 108 -5.60 4.24 19.41
N LYS A 109 -6.40 4.18 20.48
CA LYS A 109 -5.89 4.20 21.86
C LYS A 109 -5.70 2.82 22.47
N ALA A 110 -6.22 1.77 21.84
CA ALA A 110 -6.10 0.41 22.32
C ALA A 110 -4.75 -0.20 21.87
N PRO A 111 -3.75 -0.38 22.77
CA PRO A 111 -2.41 -0.82 22.36
C PRO A 111 -2.41 -2.20 21.69
N GLY A 112 -3.38 -3.05 22.03
CA GLY A 112 -3.55 -4.36 21.39
C GLY A 112 -4.04 -4.28 19.94
N LEU A 113 -4.69 -3.19 19.54
CA LEU A 113 -5.17 -2.98 18.17
C LEU A 113 -4.13 -2.33 17.26
N GLN A 114 -3.14 -1.63 17.84
CA GLN A 114 -2.05 -0.98 17.12
C GLN A 114 -0.94 -1.95 16.68
N LYS A 115 -1.09 -3.24 16.98
CA LYS A 115 -0.15 -4.27 16.53
C LYS A 115 -0.46 -4.66 15.08
N PRO A 116 0.56 -5.00 14.27
CA PRO A 116 0.35 -5.57 12.95
C PRO A 116 -0.65 -6.72 13.02
N PHE A 117 -1.61 -6.73 12.11
CA PHE A 117 -2.59 -7.80 12.04
C PHE A 117 -1.90 -9.11 11.72
N ASN A 118 -2.07 -10.10 12.60
CA ASN A 118 -1.64 -11.46 12.36
C ASN A 118 -2.86 -12.29 11.91
N PRO A 119 -2.99 -12.64 10.62
CA PRO A 119 -4.11 -13.43 10.11
C PRO A 119 -4.18 -14.83 10.73
N ASN A 120 -3.05 -15.35 11.22
CA ASN A 120 -2.98 -16.66 11.87
C ASN A 120 -3.31 -16.60 13.38
N SER A 121 -3.72 -15.42 13.88
CA SER A 121 -4.02 -15.22 15.30
C SER A 121 -5.14 -16.15 15.77
N GLN A 122 -4.82 -17.01 16.73
CA GLN A 122 -5.79 -17.86 17.43
C GLN A 122 -6.49 -17.11 18.58
N ALA A 123 -6.41 -15.77 18.61
CA ALA A 123 -6.96 -14.98 19.71
C ALA A 123 -8.46 -15.22 19.93
N GLY A 124 -9.24 -15.43 18.87
CA GLY A 124 -10.66 -15.81 18.99
C GLY A 124 -10.86 -17.17 19.66
N ASN A 125 -10.01 -18.14 19.32
CA ASN A 125 -10.07 -19.50 19.89
C ASN A 125 -9.61 -19.56 21.34
N ASN A 126 -8.81 -18.57 21.77
CA ASN A 126 -8.27 -18.44 23.11
C ASN A 126 -9.02 -17.40 23.95
N ALA A 127 -9.94 -16.63 23.36
CA ALA A 127 -10.71 -15.61 24.06
C ALA A 127 -11.61 -16.26 25.12
N GLY A 128 -11.46 -15.86 26.38
CA GLY A 128 -12.30 -16.33 27.48
C GLY A 128 -11.97 -17.75 27.99
N LYS A 129 -11.01 -18.45 27.39
CA LYS A 129 -10.49 -19.70 27.94
C LYS A 129 -9.46 -19.36 29.02
N LYS A 130 -9.85 -19.59 30.28
CA LYS A 130 -8.93 -19.62 31.42
C LYS A 130 -8.42 -21.04 31.64
#